data_AF-A0AA41JHV5-F1
#
_entry.id   AF-A0AA41JHV5-F1
#
_cell.length_a   1.000
_cell.length_b   1.000
_cell.length_c   1.000
_cell.angle_alpha   90.00
_cell.angle_beta   90.00
_cell.angle_gamma   90.00
#
_symmetry.space_group_name_H-M   'P 1'
#
loop_
_entity.id
_entity.type
_entity.pdbx_description
1 polymer ?
#
loop_
_entity_poly.entity_id
_entity_poly.type
_entity_poly.pdbx_seq_one_letter_code
_entity_poly.pdbx_strand_id
1 'polypeptide(L)'
;MGMIHVSSQNILPDKIAIDKIDSSMSGSMVRAEGEISSKGFSGGNLFLTLKDGNSSIKVVKFNAEDRFSEGVNVVVEGEVAIYRGEMEIIASEIEKSE
;
A
#
# COMPACT_ATOMS: atom_id res chain seq x y z
N MET A 1 40.15 -16.20 -14.35
CA MET A 1 38.69 -16.39 -14.59
C MET A 1 37.95 -16.00 -13.32
N GLY A 2 37.41 -14.79 -13.26
CA GLY A 2 36.73 -14.27 -12.07
C GLY A 2 35.32 -14.84 -11.94
N MET A 3 35.01 -15.38 -10.76
CA MET A 3 33.66 -15.78 -10.37
C MET A 3 32.80 -14.52 -10.21
N ILE A 4 31.66 -14.46 -10.90
CA ILE A 4 30.64 -13.45 -10.63
C ILE A 4 29.80 -13.96 -9.47
N HIS A 5 29.91 -13.32 -8.31
CA HIS A 5 28.95 -13.45 -7.22
C HIS A 5 27.67 -12.73 -7.65
N VAL A 6 26.61 -13.49 -7.95
CA VAL A 6 25.27 -12.91 -8.10
C VAL A 6 24.68 -12.82 -6.69
N SER A 7 24.70 -11.64 -6.10
CA SER A 7 23.96 -11.36 -4.87
C SER A 7 22.47 -11.26 -5.23
N SER A 8 21.71 -12.29 -4.86
CA SER A 8 20.24 -12.25 -4.88
C SER A 8 19.75 -11.23 -3.86
N GLN A 9 19.68 -9.96 -4.24
CA GLN A 9 18.89 -8.99 -3.47
C GLN A 9 17.44 -9.31 -3.77
N ASN A 10 16.76 -9.83 -2.74
CA ASN A 10 15.32 -10.03 -2.71
C ASN A 10 14.68 -8.64 -2.91
N ILE A 11 14.32 -8.30 -4.16
CA ILE A 11 13.83 -6.97 -4.51
C ILE A 11 12.38 -6.87 -4.04
N LEU A 12 12.18 -6.64 -2.74
CA LEU A 12 10.93 -6.03 -2.30
C LEU A 12 10.89 -4.64 -2.95
N PRO A 13 9.78 -4.23 -3.58
CA PRO A 13 9.66 -2.88 -4.12
C PRO A 13 10.03 -1.87 -3.03
N ASP A 14 10.93 -0.93 -3.37
CA ASP A 14 11.34 0.13 -2.45
C ASP A 14 10.09 0.85 -1.92
N LYS A 15 10.01 1.03 -0.60
CA LYS A 15 8.89 1.72 0.03
C LYS A 15 8.82 3.15 -0.49
N ILE A 16 7.69 3.53 -1.07
CA ILE A 16 7.42 4.88 -1.55
C ILE A 16 6.51 5.60 -0.56
N ALA A 17 6.80 6.89 -0.34
CA ALA A 17 5.95 7.75 0.47
C ALA A 17 4.65 8.07 -0.28
N ILE A 18 3.56 8.29 0.47
CA ILE A 18 2.23 8.53 -0.12
C ILE A 18 2.22 9.82 -0.95
N ASP A 19 3.04 10.82 -0.59
CA ASP A 19 3.19 12.07 -1.35
C ASP A 19 3.78 11.88 -2.76
N LYS A 20 4.47 10.76 -3.01
CA LYS A 20 5.07 10.43 -4.31
C LYS A 20 4.15 9.65 -5.23
N ILE A 21 3.02 9.17 -4.72
CA ILE A 21 2.05 8.43 -5.53
C ILE A 21 1.24 9.43 -6.33
N ASP A 22 1.42 9.38 -7.65
CA ASP A 22 0.70 10.21 -8.59
C ASP A 22 0.00 9.37 -9.68
N SER A 23 -0.80 10.04 -10.51
CA SER A 23 -1.58 9.39 -11.54
C SER A 23 -0.75 8.73 -12.65
N SER A 24 0.53 9.09 -12.81
CA SER A 24 1.46 8.43 -13.73
C SER A 24 1.76 6.99 -13.30
N MET A 25 1.60 6.69 -12.01
CA MET A 25 1.82 5.36 -11.43
C MET A 25 0.59 4.45 -11.54
N SER A 26 -0.52 4.93 -12.10
CA SER A 26 -1.73 4.10 -12.30
C SER A 26 -1.40 2.82 -13.08
N GLY A 27 -1.84 1.67 -12.59
CA GLY A 27 -1.53 0.36 -13.13
C GLY A 27 -0.18 -0.22 -12.67
N SER A 28 0.58 0.50 -11.84
CA SER A 28 1.85 0.02 -11.29
C SER A 28 1.68 -0.54 -9.89
N MET A 29 2.45 -1.60 -9.58
CA MET A 29 2.58 -2.13 -8.23
C MET A 29 3.48 -1.23 -7.39
N VAL A 30 3.01 -0.85 -6.21
CA VAL A 30 3.71 0.02 -5.27
C VAL A 30 3.66 -0.53 -3.85
N ARG A 31 4.61 -0.10 -3.02
CA ARG A 31 4.64 -0.38 -1.59
C ARG A 31 4.62 0.93 -0.82
N ALA A 32 3.51 1.23 -0.15
CA ALA A 32 3.29 2.49 0.55
C ALA A 32 3.21 2.25 2.06
N GLU A 33 3.77 3.16 2.85
CA GLU A 33 3.69 3.13 4.31
C GLU A 33 2.86 4.31 4.82
N GLY A 34 2.04 4.07 5.84
CA GLY A 34 1.29 5.14 6.49
C GLY A 34 0.43 4.66 7.65
N GLU A 35 -0.11 5.63 8.39
CA GLU A 35 -0.98 5.40 9.53
C GLU A 35 -2.42 5.24 9.06
N ILE A 36 -3.13 4.24 9.57
CA ILE A 36 -4.56 4.08 9.31
C ILE A 36 -5.32 5.19 10.03
N SER A 37 -5.73 6.21 9.29
CA SER A 37 -6.55 7.31 9.81
C SER A 37 -8.03 6.98 9.83
N SER A 38 -8.50 6.04 9.00
CA SER A 38 -9.89 5.59 8.99
C SER A 38 -10.00 4.16 8.46
N LYS A 39 -10.93 3.39 9.03
CA LYS A 39 -11.23 2.01 8.61
C LYS A 39 -12.72 1.81 8.34
N GLY A 40 -13.02 1.10 7.25
CA GLY A 40 -14.33 0.54 6.96
C GLY A 40 -14.21 -0.93 6.55
N PHE A 41 -15.13 -1.77 6.99
CA PHE A 41 -15.21 -3.16 6.56
C PHE A 41 -16.64 -3.46 6.13
N SER A 42 -16.82 -3.90 4.88
CA SER A 42 -18.14 -4.17 4.32
C SER A 42 -18.07 -5.24 3.24
N GLY A 43 -18.97 -6.24 3.32
CA GLY A 43 -19.09 -7.27 2.29
C GLY A 43 -17.82 -8.11 2.05
N GLY A 44 -16.98 -8.29 3.08
CA GLY A 44 -15.70 -9.00 2.95
C GLY A 44 -14.56 -8.16 2.38
N ASN A 45 -14.79 -6.86 2.19
CA ASN A 45 -13.79 -5.92 1.69
C ASN A 45 -13.40 -4.95 2.79
N LEU A 46 -12.10 -4.69 2.91
CA LEU A 46 -11.52 -3.73 3.83
C LEU A 46 -11.17 -2.46 3.07
N PHE A 47 -11.65 -1.33 3.59
CA PHE A 47 -11.40 0.01 3.09
C PHE A 47 -10.61 0.74 4.16
N LEU A 48 -9.39 1.17 3.83
CA LEU A 48 -8.55 1.94 4.73
C LEU A 48 -8.26 3.30 4.11
N THR A 49 -8.07 4.30 4.95
CA THR A 49 -7.44 5.55 4.57
C THR A 49 -6.11 5.63 5.28
N LEU A 50 -5.03 5.59 4.51
CA LEU A 50 -3.69 5.79 5.04
C LEU A 50 -3.34 7.28 5.00
N LYS A 51 -2.61 7.72 6.02
CA LYS A 51 -2.07 9.06 6.13
C LYS A 51 -0.57 8.98 6.37
N ASP A 52 0.17 9.79 5.63
CA ASP A 52 1.60 9.99 5.84
C ASP A 52 1.88 11.50 5.78
N GLY A 53 2.21 12.08 6.93
CA GLY A 53 2.35 13.52 7.11
C GLY A 53 1.08 14.30 6.72
N ASN A 54 1.16 15.02 5.60
CA ASN A 54 0.08 15.88 5.08
C ASN A 54 -0.64 15.26 3.87
N SER A 55 -0.25 14.04 3.48
CA SER A 55 -0.81 13.29 2.35
C SER A 55 -1.66 12.14 2.87
N SER A 56 -2.68 11.75 2.10
CA SER A 56 -3.50 10.59 2.38
C SER A 56 -3.91 9.87 1.11
N ILE A 57 -4.13 8.56 1.21
CA ILE A 57 -4.58 7.72 0.10
C ILE A 57 -5.56 6.67 0.58
N LYS A 58 -6.52 6.32 -0.29
CA LYS A 58 -7.46 5.22 -0.04
C LYS A 58 -6.81 3.89 -0.41
N VAL A 59 -7.07 2.88 0.40
CA VAL A 59 -6.61 1.52 0.18
C VAL A 59 -7.81 0.59 0.25
N VAL A 60 -7.94 -0.29 -0.72
CA VAL A 60 -9.01 -1.29 -0.77
C VAL A 60 -8.38 -2.67 -0.83
N LYS A 61 -8.74 -3.54 0.12
CA LYS A 61 -8.38 -4.95 0.13
C LYS A 61 -9.63 -5.79 -0.05
N PHE A 62 -9.71 -6.49 -1.17
CA PHE A 62 -10.79 -7.46 -1.42
C PHE A 62 -10.53 -8.78 -0.69
N ASN A 63 -11.61 -9.44 -0.26
CA ASN A 63 -11.56 -10.71 0.49
C ASN A 63 -10.63 -10.63 1.71
N ALA A 64 -10.76 -9.55 2.47
CA ALA A 64 -9.96 -9.27 3.66
C ALA A 64 -10.62 -9.77 4.93
N GLU A 65 -9.81 -9.91 5.98
CA GLU A 65 -10.29 -10.01 7.36
C GLU A 65 -10.18 -8.65 8.05
N ASP A 66 -11.07 -8.37 9.00
CA ASP A 66 -11.01 -7.15 9.80
C ASP A 66 -9.97 -7.26 10.93
N ARG A 67 -8.69 -7.11 10.59
CA ARG A 67 -7.55 -7.32 11.52
C ARG A 67 -6.72 -6.08 11.81
N PHE A 68 -7.11 -4.95 11.25
CA PHE A 68 -6.43 -3.67 11.40
C PHE A 68 -7.26 -2.70 12.22
N SER A 69 -6.61 -1.70 12.81
CA SER A 69 -7.25 -0.69 13.65
C SER A 69 -6.73 0.69 13.29
N GLU A 70 -7.54 1.71 13.53
CA GLU A 70 -7.12 3.10 13.36
C GLU A 70 -5.96 3.42 14.31
N GLY A 71 -5.07 4.32 13.88
CA GLY A 71 -3.85 4.70 14.60
C GLY A 71 -2.68 3.71 14.49
N VAL A 72 -2.83 2.62 13.71
CA VAL A 72 -1.75 1.67 13.45
C VAL A 72 -1.02 2.05 12.17
N ASN A 73 0.31 2.06 12.22
CA ASN A 73 1.15 2.15 11.02
C ASN A 73 1.18 0.81 10.29
N VAL A 74 0.95 0.86 8.99
CA VAL A 74 0.95 -0.31 8.12
C VAL A 74 1.74 -0.04 6.85
N VAL A 75 2.27 -1.11 6.27
CA VAL A 75 2.84 -1.13 4.94
C VAL A 75 1.85 -1.86 4.03
N VAL A 76 1.46 -1.21 2.94
CA VAL A 76 0.54 -1.74 1.94
C VAL A 76 1.28 -1.97 0.65
N GLU A 77 1.20 -3.18 0.12
CA GLU A 77 1.61 -3.50 -1.23
C GLU A 77 0.39 -3.67 -2.12
N GLY A 78 0.35 -3.01 -3.27
CA GLY A 78 -0.79 -3.09 -4.17
C GLY A 78 -0.64 -2.30 -5.46
N GLU A 79 -1.65 -2.40 -6.31
CA GLU A 79 -1.70 -1.68 -7.58
C GLU A 79 -2.34 -0.31 -7.38
N VAL A 80 -1.73 0.74 -7.94
CA VAL A 80 -2.34 2.08 -7.96
C VAL A 80 -3.47 2.09 -8.99
N ALA A 81 -4.68 2.40 -8.56
CA ALA A 81 -5.86 2.52 -9.41
C ALA A 81 -6.49 3.91 -9.26
N ILE A 82 -7.27 4.30 -10.27
CA ILE A 82 -8.09 5.52 -10.21
C ILE A 82 -9.55 5.09 -10.24
N TYR A 83 -10.25 5.32 -9.13
CA TYR A 83 -11.68 5.04 -9.00
C TYR A 83 -12.46 6.34 -8.87
N ARG A 84 -13.37 6.59 -9.81
CA ARG A 84 -14.20 7.81 -9.88
C ARG A 84 -13.39 9.12 -9.83
N GLY A 85 -12.17 9.09 -10.36
CA GLY A 85 -11.27 10.25 -10.38
C GLY A 85 -10.43 10.44 -9.12
N GLU A 86 -10.56 9.56 -8.13
CA GLU A 86 -9.72 9.53 -6.93
C GLU A 86 -8.71 8.38 -7.02
N MET A 87 -7.47 8.65 -6.57
CA MET A 87 -6.43 7.62 -6.50
C MET A 87 -6.65 6.69 -5.31
N GLU A 88 -6.50 5.41 -5.54
CA GLU A 88 -6.57 4.37 -4.53
C GLU A 88 -5.52 3.28 -4.79
N ILE A 89 -5.20 2.51 -3.76
CA ILE A 89 -4.34 1.32 -3.88
C ILE A 89 -5.21 0.09 -3.69
N ILE A 90 -5.23 -0.79 -4.69
CA ILE A 90 -5.81 -2.11 -4.57
C ILE A 90 -4.78 -3.02 -3.91
N ALA A 91 -4.94 -3.23 -2.61
CA ALA A 91 -3.96 -3.95 -1.81
C ALA A 91 -3.93 -5.45 -2.16
N SER A 92 -2.74 -5.93 -2.47
CA SER A 92 -2.42 -7.36 -2.52
C SER A 92 -1.99 -7.87 -1.16
N GLU A 93 -1.29 -7.06 -0.38
CA GLU A 93 -0.86 -7.39 0.97
C GLU A 93 -0.87 -6.16 1.88
N ILE A 94 -1.16 -6.37 3.16
CA ILE A 94 -1.14 -5.33 4.19
C ILE A 94 -0.44 -5.94 5.40
N GLU A 95 0.65 -5.30 5.83
CA GLU A 95 1.45 -5.71 6.97
C GLU A 95 1.46 -4.59 7.99
N LYS A 96 1.49 -4.92 9.29
CA LYS A 96 1.76 -3.91 10.32
C LYS A 96 3.24 -3.53 10.22
N SER A 97 3.54 -2.23 10.26
CA SER A 97 4.93 -1.80 10.44
C SER A 97 5.31 -2.07 11.90
N GLU A 98 6.26 -2.97 12.12
CA GLU A 98 6.87 -3.20 13.45
C GLU A 98 7.82 -2.06 13.83
#